data_AF-A0AAV3QZC2-F1
#
_entry.id   AF-A0AAV3QZC2-F1
#
_cell.length_a   1.000
_cell.length_b   1.000
_cell.length_c   1.000
_cell.angle_alpha   90.00
_cell.angle_beta   90.00
_cell.angle_gamma   90.00
#
_symmetry.space_group_name_H-M   'P 1'
#
loop_
_entity.id
_entity.type
_entity.pdbx_description
1 polymer ?
#
loop_
_entity_poly.entity_id
_entity_poly.type
_entity_poly.pdbx_seq_one_letter_code
_entity_poly.pdbx_strand_id
1 'polypeptide(L)'
;MNFKKIIHACNLLALFSTLLAINISYGNFQVIIVAQAQTTPTPINASTDPFEAAILNRMFERWGISAAPNWNISGELCSGAAIDETVFQQMNPGIKCNCFNINRCRITGLRVYDMDIAGIIPDELWNLTFMNDLDLRLNFFTGPISPAIGGLNRMLYLALGNNALSGPLPSELGRLTEMLSMDIGWNNFSGPLPPSFGNFTKLTQI
;
A
#
# COMPACT_ATOMS: atom_id res chain seq x y z
N MET A 1 -0.49 -13.83 -39.61
CA MET A 1 -1.54 -12.79 -39.44
C MET A 1 -1.32 -12.10 -38.10
N ASN A 2 -1.26 -10.76 -38.12
CA ASN A 2 -0.59 -9.89 -37.13
C ASN A 2 -1.27 -9.75 -35.75
N PHE A 3 -0.45 -9.72 -34.69
CA PHE A 3 -0.74 -9.51 -33.26
C PHE A 3 -1.31 -8.12 -32.86
N LYS A 4 -1.80 -7.31 -33.81
CA LYS A 4 -2.16 -5.89 -33.57
C LYS A 4 -3.65 -5.58 -33.37
N LYS A 5 -4.51 -6.58 -33.13
CA LYS A 5 -5.96 -6.37 -32.89
C LYS A 5 -6.45 -6.64 -31.46
N ILE A 6 -5.58 -6.98 -30.52
CA ILE A 6 -5.99 -7.35 -29.14
C ILE A 6 -6.10 -6.13 -28.19
N ILE A 7 -5.61 -4.95 -28.58
CA ILE A 7 -5.47 -3.81 -27.64
C ILE A 7 -6.69 -2.85 -27.62
N HIS A 8 -7.71 -3.04 -28.46
CA HIS A 8 -8.84 -2.09 -28.56
C HIS A 8 -10.18 -2.53 -27.92
N ALA A 9 -10.18 -3.51 -27.03
CA ALA A 9 -11.39 -3.96 -26.33
C ALA A 9 -11.26 -3.93 -24.79
N CYS A 10 -10.36 -3.10 -24.24
CA CYS A 10 -10.11 -3.02 -22.79
C CYS A 10 -10.71 -1.77 -22.12
N ASN A 11 -11.70 -1.13 -22.74
CA ASN A 11 -12.48 -0.05 -22.13
C ASN A 11 -13.97 -0.35 -22.33
N LEU A 12 -14.73 -0.33 -21.23
CA LEU A 12 -16.11 -0.82 -21.06
C LEU A 12 -16.24 -2.34 -20.86
N LEU A 13 -15.90 -2.82 -19.66
CA LEU A 13 -16.54 -3.97 -19.01
C LEU A 13 -16.14 -3.96 -17.52
N ALA A 14 -16.43 -2.86 -16.85
CA ALA A 14 -16.67 -2.89 -15.42
C ALA A 14 -18.19 -3.03 -15.26
N LEU A 15 -18.61 -4.08 -14.55
CA LEU A 15 -19.98 -4.59 -14.35
C LEU A 15 -20.32 -5.76 -15.28
N PHE A 16 -20.64 -6.89 -14.64
CA PHE A 16 -20.89 -8.26 -15.15
C PHE A 16 -19.66 -9.17 -15.24
N SER A 17 -19.63 -10.12 -14.32
CA SER A 17 -18.76 -11.29 -14.27
C SER A 17 -18.84 -12.10 -15.58
N THR A 18 -17.89 -11.90 -16.49
CA THR A 18 -17.77 -12.76 -17.67
C THR A 18 -16.86 -13.94 -17.36
N LEU A 19 -17.41 -15.15 -17.32
CA LEU A 19 -16.64 -16.39 -17.32
C LEU A 19 -15.74 -16.44 -18.56
N LEU A 20 -14.43 -16.66 -18.37
CA LEU A 20 -13.55 -17.05 -19.47
C LEU A 20 -13.61 -18.57 -19.59
N ALA A 21 -14.34 -19.07 -20.60
CA ALA A 21 -14.31 -20.48 -20.96
C ALA A 21 -13.25 -20.69 -22.04
N ILE A 22 -12.22 -21.50 -21.75
CA ILE A 22 -11.24 -21.94 -22.75
C ILE A 22 -11.66 -23.34 -23.21
N ASN A 23 -11.98 -23.45 -24.50
CA ASN A 23 -12.22 -24.74 -25.15
C ASN A 23 -10.89 -25.34 -25.61
N ILE A 24 -10.55 -26.52 -25.11
CA ILE A 24 -9.40 -27.31 -25.57
C ILE A 24 -9.93 -28.57 -26.25
N SER A 25 -9.57 -28.76 -27.51
CA SER A 25 -9.99 -29.91 -28.33
C SER A 25 -8.80 -30.85 -28.53
N TYR A 26 -8.98 -32.13 -28.21
CA TYR A 26 -8.02 -33.19 -28.53
C TYR A 26 -8.76 -34.37 -29.17
N GLY A 27 -8.64 -34.50 -30.50
CA GLY A 27 -9.43 -35.46 -31.28
C GLY A 27 -10.94 -35.20 -31.17
N ASN A 28 -11.72 -36.25 -30.88
CA ASN A 28 -13.18 -36.16 -30.72
C ASN A 28 -13.64 -35.72 -29.32
N PHE A 29 -12.71 -35.39 -28.41
CA PHE A 29 -13.03 -34.92 -27.07
C PHE A 29 -12.93 -33.39 -26.98
N GLN A 30 -14.01 -32.77 -26.50
CA GLN A 30 -14.06 -31.34 -26.14
C GLN A 30 -13.97 -31.23 -24.63
N VAL A 31 -13.01 -30.45 -24.12
CA VAL A 31 -12.89 -30.12 -22.71
C VAL A 31 -13.08 -28.61 -22.55
N ILE A 32 -14.12 -28.23 -21.80
CA ILE A 32 -14.36 -26.83 -21.41
C ILE A 32 -13.68 -26.61 -20.06
N ILE A 33 -12.64 -25.78 -20.02
CA ILE A 33 -12.07 -25.30 -18.76
C ILE A 33 -12.73 -23.97 -18.43
N VAL A 34 -13.47 -23.95 -17.33
CA VAL A 34 -14.10 -22.76 -16.79
C VAL A 34 -13.19 -22.21 -15.70
N ALA A 35 -12.46 -21.12 -15.96
CA ALA A 35 -11.75 -20.39 -14.93
C ALA A 35 -12.69 -19.33 -14.36
N GLN A 36 -13.05 -19.47 -13.07
CA GLN A 36 -13.70 -18.40 -12.33
C GLN A 36 -12.61 -17.61 -11.61
N ALA A 37 -12.46 -16.32 -11.95
CA ALA A 37 -11.85 -15.39 -11.00
C ALA A 37 -12.83 -15.28 -9.82
N GLN A 38 -12.46 -15.88 -8.68
CA GLN A 38 -13.19 -15.64 -7.44
C GLN A 38 -12.93 -14.19 -7.02
N THR A 39 -13.76 -13.25 -7.49
CA THR A 39 -13.94 -12.02 -6.75
C THR A 39 -14.68 -12.42 -5.49
N THR A 40 -13.97 -12.54 -4.37
CA THR A 40 -14.61 -12.68 -3.07
C THR A 40 -15.55 -11.48 -2.90
N PRO A 41 -16.86 -11.69 -2.67
CA PRO A 41 -17.78 -10.59 -2.46
C PRO A 41 -17.28 -9.80 -1.25
N THR A 42 -17.07 -8.50 -1.44
CA THR A 42 -16.70 -7.58 -0.36
C THR A 42 -17.71 -7.78 0.78
N PRO A 43 -17.26 -8.12 2.01
CA PRO A 43 -18.18 -8.46 3.08
C PRO A 43 -19.09 -7.26 3.38
N ILE A 44 -20.40 -7.51 3.39
CA ILE A 44 -21.47 -6.50 3.40
C ILE A 44 -21.44 -5.62 4.68
N ASN A 45 -20.65 -5.99 5.70
CA ASN A 45 -20.55 -5.30 7.01
C ASN A 45 -19.11 -5.10 7.53
N ALA A 46 -18.07 -5.22 6.68
CA ALA A 46 -16.70 -5.02 7.17
C ALA A 46 -16.37 -3.54 7.39
N SER A 47 -15.87 -3.18 8.57
CA SER A 47 -15.35 -1.84 8.88
C SER A 47 -13.83 -1.84 8.85
N THR A 48 -13.22 -0.68 8.55
CA THR A 48 -11.80 -0.48 8.90
C THR A 48 -11.62 -0.70 10.39
N ASP A 49 -10.49 -1.30 10.77
CA ASP A 49 -10.10 -1.42 12.16
C ASP A 49 -10.21 -0.05 12.87
N PRO A 50 -11.06 0.09 13.91
CA PRO A 50 -11.33 1.38 14.52
C PRO A 50 -10.08 2.01 15.15
N PHE A 51 -9.11 1.19 15.57
CA PHE A 51 -7.85 1.70 16.10
C PHE A 51 -6.95 2.26 15.00
N GLU A 52 -6.85 1.55 13.87
CA GLU A 52 -6.07 2.03 12.71
C GLU A 52 -6.71 3.27 12.07
N ALA A 53 -8.05 3.29 11.95
CA ALA A 53 -8.79 4.46 11.50
C ALA A 53 -8.54 5.67 12.41
N ALA A 54 -8.58 5.48 13.74
CA ALA A 54 -8.30 6.55 14.68
C ALA A 54 -6.86 7.05 14.62
N ILE A 55 -5.87 6.16 14.38
CA ILE A 55 -4.48 6.57 14.12
C ILE A 55 -4.44 7.47 12.89
N LEU A 56 -5.00 7.03 11.78
CA LEU A 56 -4.95 7.77 10.52
C LEU A 56 -5.65 9.14 10.63
N ASN A 57 -6.80 9.21 11.29
CA ASN A 57 -7.51 10.46 11.52
C ASN A 57 -6.67 11.47 12.30
N ARG A 58 -6.00 11.03 13.37
CA ARG A 58 -5.09 11.90 14.14
C ARG A 58 -3.89 12.36 13.30
N MET A 59 -3.35 11.49 12.44
CA MET A 59 -2.24 11.88 11.56
C MET A 59 -2.69 12.92 10.53
N PHE A 60 -3.86 12.72 9.92
CA PHE A 60 -4.40 13.65 8.93
C PHE A 60 -4.72 15.01 9.54
N GLU A 61 -5.32 15.02 10.73
CA GLU A 61 -5.51 16.24 11.51
C GLU A 61 -4.18 16.95 11.81
N ARG A 62 -3.16 16.21 12.27
CA ARG A 62 -1.83 16.76 12.56
C ARG A 62 -1.14 17.34 11.32
N TRP A 63 -1.33 16.71 10.17
CA TRP A 63 -0.77 17.15 8.89
C TRP A 63 -1.63 18.20 8.19
N GLY A 64 -2.81 18.54 8.73
CA GLY A 64 -3.74 19.49 8.11
C GLY A 64 -4.30 19.00 6.77
N ILE A 65 -4.31 17.68 6.55
CA ILE A 65 -4.85 17.06 5.33
C ILE A 65 -6.15 16.34 5.62
N SER A 66 -6.87 15.98 4.56
CA SER A 66 -8.11 15.20 4.65
C SER A 66 -8.08 14.12 3.59
N ALA A 67 -8.70 12.98 3.89
CA ALA A 67 -9.02 12.02 2.84
C ALA A 67 -10.05 12.63 1.87
N ALA A 68 -10.16 12.07 0.67
CA ALA A 68 -11.21 12.46 -0.27
C ALA A 68 -12.61 12.25 0.35
N PRO A 69 -13.64 13.04 -0.01
CA PRO A 69 -14.97 13.01 0.64
C PRO A 69 -15.71 11.67 0.55
N ASN A 70 -15.38 10.84 -0.44
CA ASN A 70 -15.90 9.49 -0.59
C ASN A 70 -15.27 8.50 0.40
N TRP A 71 -14.21 8.89 1.10
CA TRP A 71 -13.58 8.12 2.16
C TRP A 71 -14.17 8.55 3.51
N ASN A 72 -15.12 7.76 4.01
CA ASN A 72 -15.73 8.01 5.30
C ASN A 72 -14.82 7.49 6.43
N ILE A 73 -14.14 8.43 7.09
CA ILE A 73 -13.24 8.18 8.23
C ILE A 73 -13.94 7.68 9.50
N SER A 74 -15.28 7.53 9.49
CA SER A 74 -16.08 7.05 10.63
C SER A 74 -16.09 5.52 10.80
N GLY A 75 -15.24 4.79 10.07
CA GLY A 75 -15.16 3.32 10.13
C GLY A 75 -16.09 2.59 9.17
N GLU A 76 -16.65 3.26 8.17
CA GLU A 76 -17.26 2.54 7.04
C GLU A 76 -16.16 1.94 6.14
N LEU A 77 -16.57 1.05 5.24
CA LEU A 77 -15.71 0.34 4.30
C LEU A 77 -14.63 1.26 3.73
N CYS A 78 -13.50 0.68 3.33
CA CYS A 78 -12.54 1.39 2.48
C CYS A 78 -13.13 1.65 1.06
N SER A 79 -14.39 2.11 0.95
CA SER A 79 -15.19 2.29 -0.25
C SER A 79 -15.08 3.69 -0.86
N GLY A 80 -14.16 4.52 -0.38
CA GLY A 80 -13.77 5.78 -1.05
C GLY A 80 -12.70 5.62 -2.12
N ALA A 81 -12.58 4.43 -2.73
CA ALA A 81 -11.49 3.98 -3.60
C ALA A 81 -10.19 3.57 -2.88
N ALA A 82 -10.29 2.80 -1.79
CA ALA A 82 -9.17 1.95 -1.43
C ALA A 82 -9.14 0.76 -2.38
N ILE A 83 -8.04 0.66 -3.10
CA ILE A 83 -7.78 -0.38 -4.07
C ILE A 83 -7.25 -1.61 -3.35
N ASP A 84 -7.98 -2.72 -3.46
CA ASP A 84 -7.37 -4.03 -3.26
C ASP A 84 -6.40 -4.27 -4.43
N GLU A 85 -5.18 -4.69 -4.12
CA GLU A 85 -4.12 -5.17 -5.04
C GLU A 85 -3.56 -4.25 -6.15
N THR A 86 -3.98 -3.00 -6.35
CA THR A 86 -3.35 -2.13 -7.39
C THR A 86 -2.31 -1.14 -6.85
N VAL A 87 -1.38 -0.73 -7.72
CA VAL A 87 -0.44 0.41 -7.53
C VAL A 87 -1.25 1.61 -7.04
N PHE A 88 -0.74 2.46 -6.13
CA PHE A 88 -1.43 3.70 -5.76
C PHE A 88 -1.86 4.40 -7.06
N GLN A 89 -3.16 4.44 -7.34
CA GLN A 89 -3.69 5.16 -8.50
C GLN A 89 -3.49 6.68 -8.27
N GLN A 90 -4.09 7.53 -9.08
CA GLN A 90 -3.96 9.01 -9.01
C GLN A 90 -4.43 9.65 -7.67
N MET A 91 -4.77 8.85 -6.66
CA MET A 91 -5.25 9.29 -5.36
C MET A 91 -4.10 9.72 -4.45
N ASN A 92 -4.24 10.92 -3.90
CA ASN A 92 -3.29 11.52 -2.98
C ASN A 92 -4.04 12.48 -2.03
N PRO A 93 -4.16 12.18 -0.72
CA PRO A 93 -3.62 11.00 -0.06
C PRO A 93 -4.32 9.71 -0.54
N GLY A 94 -3.57 8.61 -0.62
CA GLY A 94 -4.05 7.29 -1.03
C GLY A 94 -3.98 6.30 0.13
N ILE A 95 -5.01 5.49 0.33
CA ILE A 95 -5.07 4.50 1.42
C ILE A 95 -5.47 3.15 0.82
N LYS A 96 -4.74 2.10 1.19
CA LYS A 96 -5.05 0.70 0.83
C LYS A 96 -5.45 -0.06 2.08
N CYS A 97 -6.41 -0.96 1.93
CA CYS A 97 -6.86 -1.85 2.99
C CYS A 97 -7.00 -3.27 2.47
N ASN A 98 -6.85 -4.25 3.36
CA ASN A 98 -7.20 -5.63 3.12
C ASN A 98 -8.40 -6.03 3.99
N CYS A 99 -9.48 -6.48 3.34
CA CYS A 99 -10.75 -6.86 3.97
C CYS A 99 -11.05 -8.37 3.89
N PHE A 100 -10.04 -9.23 3.76
CA PHE A 100 -10.26 -10.69 3.68
C PHE A 100 -10.91 -11.27 4.95
N ASN A 101 -10.85 -10.57 6.08
CA ASN A 101 -11.63 -10.93 7.25
C ASN A 101 -13.04 -10.32 7.14
N ILE A 102 -14.06 -11.17 7.24
CA ILE A 102 -15.48 -10.87 6.98
C ILE A 102 -16.06 -9.67 7.74
N ASN A 103 -15.41 -9.20 8.82
CA ASN A 103 -15.90 -8.09 9.64
C ASN A 103 -14.87 -6.97 9.90
N ARG A 104 -13.62 -7.10 9.42
CA ARG A 104 -12.56 -6.14 9.78
C ARG A 104 -11.52 -5.99 8.68
N CYS A 105 -11.41 -4.78 8.14
CA CYS A 105 -10.37 -4.40 7.20
C CYS A 105 -9.14 -3.86 7.95
N ARG A 106 -7.94 -4.18 7.45
CA ARG A 106 -6.67 -3.66 7.97
C ARG A 106 -6.02 -2.73 6.97
N ILE A 107 -5.44 -1.61 7.42
CA ILE A 107 -4.67 -0.69 6.56
C ILE A 107 -3.39 -1.38 6.12
N THR A 108 -3.24 -1.52 4.80
CA THR A 108 -2.08 -2.15 4.16
C THR A 108 -1.21 -1.15 3.43
N GLY A 109 -1.72 0.04 3.10
CA GLY A 109 -0.88 1.05 2.48
C GLY A 109 -1.34 2.47 2.70
N LEU A 110 -0.38 3.39 2.69
CA LEU A 110 -0.57 4.82 2.82
C LEU A 110 0.34 5.57 1.84
N ARG A 111 -0.25 6.45 1.04
CA ARG A 111 0.44 7.41 0.17
C ARG A 111 0.05 8.81 0.58
N VAL A 112 1.06 9.63 0.84
CA VAL A 112 0.94 11.06 1.05
C VAL A 112 2.13 11.69 0.37
N TYR A 113 1.99 11.99 -0.91
CA TYR A 113 3.09 12.32 -1.81
C TYR A 113 2.95 13.78 -2.23
N ASP A 114 3.98 14.62 -2.13
CA ASP A 114 3.91 15.98 -2.71
C ASP A 114 2.68 16.78 -2.22
N MET A 115 2.54 16.86 -0.90
CA MET A 115 1.42 17.55 -0.22
C MET A 115 1.89 18.69 0.68
N ASP A 116 3.15 19.14 0.53
CA ASP A 116 3.77 20.20 1.33
C ASP A 116 3.73 19.94 2.85
N ILE A 117 3.67 18.68 3.29
CA ILE A 117 3.56 18.35 4.71
C ILE A 117 4.90 18.56 5.41
N ALA A 118 4.88 19.34 6.48
CA ALA A 118 6.05 19.61 7.31
C ALA A 118 5.90 19.01 8.72
N GLY A 119 7.03 18.86 9.41
CA GLY A 119 7.10 18.35 10.77
C GLY A 119 7.70 16.95 10.84
N ILE A 120 7.43 16.21 11.91
CA ILE A 120 7.96 14.85 12.11
C ILE A 120 6.97 13.79 11.62
N ILE A 121 7.49 12.62 11.23
CA ILE A 121 6.65 11.44 11.05
C ILE A 121 6.20 10.96 12.44
N PRO A 122 4.88 10.92 12.73
CA PRO A 122 4.37 10.56 14.04
C PRO A 122 4.60 9.07 14.36
N ASP A 123 4.99 8.74 15.59
CA ASP A 123 5.28 7.36 16.00
C ASP A 123 4.07 6.43 15.89
N GLU A 124 2.86 6.99 15.98
CA GLU A 124 1.62 6.25 15.83
C GLU A 124 1.48 5.60 14.43
N LEU A 125 2.16 6.13 13.41
CA LEU A 125 2.21 5.52 12.07
C LEU A 125 2.78 4.09 12.13
N TRP A 126 3.80 3.87 12.96
CA TRP A 126 4.49 2.59 13.06
C TRP A 126 3.64 1.50 13.74
N ASN A 127 2.48 1.86 14.30
CA ASN A 127 1.51 0.92 14.88
C ASN A 127 0.55 0.31 13.83
N LEU A 128 0.61 0.74 12.57
CA LEU A 128 -0.16 0.15 11.46
C LEU A 128 0.52 -1.13 10.96
N THR A 129 0.61 -2.15 11.81
CA THR A 129 1.45 -3.36 11.60
C THR A 129 1.04 -4.25 10.42
N PHE A 130 -0.07 -3.95 9.75
CA PHE A 130 -0.49 -4.64 8.51
C PHE A 130 0.01 -3.94 7.24
N MET A 131 0.65 -2.78 7.38
CA MET A 131 1.19 -1.99 6.29
C MET A 131 2.29 -2.74 5.54
N ASN A 132 2.16 -2.74 4.22
CA ASN A 132 3.12 -3.29 3.27
C ASN A 132 3.59 -2.27 2.22
N ASP A 133 2.96 -1.09 2.13
CA ASP A 133 3.28 -0.07 1.13
C ASP A 133 3.13 1.34 1.71
N LEU A 134 4.24 2.05 1.89
CA LEU A 134 4.28 3.41 2.44
C LEU A 134 5.01 4.35 1.48
N ASP A 135 4.33 5.39 1.02
CA ASP A 135 4.92 6.46 0.19
C ASP A 135 4.67 7.83 0.82
N LEU A 136 5.71 8.43 1.39
CA LEU A 136 5.73 9.77 1.99
C LEU A 136 6.66 10.72 1.22
N ARG A 137 7.04 10.38 0.00
CA ARG A 137 8.04 11.14 -0.77
C ARG A 137 7.58 12.55 -1.13
N LEU A 138 8.56 13.42 -1.42
CA LEU A 138 8.33 14.81 -1.80
C LEU A 138 7.51 15.56 -0.76
N ASN A 139 7.92 15.53 0.50
CA ASN A 139 7.34 16.41 1.51
C ASN A 139 8.46 17.13 2.24
N PHE A 140 8.13 17.81 3.33
CA PHE A 140 9.07 18.50 4.21
C PHE A 140 9.18 17.79 5.57
N PHE A 141 9.09 16.45 5.60
CA PHE A 141 9.28 15.71 6.85
C PHE A 141 10.71 15.89 7.37
N THR A 142 10.84 16.04 8.69
CA THR A 142 12.08 16.33 9.42
C THR A 142 12.25 15.37 10.60
N GLY A 143 13.39 15.46 11.28
CA GLY A 143 13.70 14.61 12.43
C GLY A 143 14.13 13.20 12.05
N PRO A 144 14.41 12.34 13.06
CA PRO A 144 14.86 10.98 12.83
C PRO A 144 13.72 10.02 12.47
N ILE A 145 14.08 8.93 11.79
CA ILE A 145 13.20 7.75 11.71
C ILE A 145 13.25 7.06 13.07
N SER A 146 12.08 6.90 13.70
CA SER A 146 11.95 6.22 14.98
C SER A 146 12.28 4.72 14.87
N PRO A 147 12.94 4.11 15.88
CA PRO A 147 13.14 2.66 15.97
C PRO A 147 11.83 1.84 15.89
N ALA A 148 10.69 2.45 16.21
CA ALA A 148 9.38 1.82 16.13
C ALA A 148 9.03 1.33 14.71
N ILE A 149 9.67 1.87 13.66
CA ILE A 149 9.52 1.40 12.27
C ILE A 149 9.73 -0.12 12.12
N GLY A 150 10.56 -0.73 12.97
CA GLY A 150 10.77 -2.18 12.97
C GLY A 150 9.53 -3.01 13.35
N GLY A 151 8.43 -2.38 13.76
CA GLY A 151 7.12 -3.02 13.96
C GLY A 151 6.38 -3.31 12.66
N LEU A 152 6.74 -2.68 11.54
CA LEU A 152 6.09 -2.86 10.24
C LEU A 152 6.60 -4.09 9.47
N ASN A 153 6.69 -5.24 10.13
CA ASN A 153 7.33 -6.47 9.60
C ASN A 153 6.76 -7.05 8.29
N ARG A 154 5.66 -6.48 7.76
CA ARG A 154 5.05 -6.83 6.48
C ARG A 154 5.43 -5.86 5.35
N MET A 155 6.29 -4.88 5.61
CA MET A 155 6.69 -3.86 4.65
C MET A 155 7.33 -4.48 3.40
N LEU A 156 6.79 -4.14 2.23
CA LEU A 156 7.32 -4.52 0.92
C LEU A 156 7.92 -3.30 0.21
N TYR A 157 7.27 -2.14 0.32
CA TYR A 157 7.65 -0.91 -0.37
C TYR A 157 7.71 0.25 0.63
N LEU A 158 8.91 0.79 0.86
CA LEU A 158 9.13 1.93 1.75
C LEU A 158 9.72 3.09 0.96
N ALA A 159 8.97 4.18 0.81
CA ALA A 159 9.40 5.35 0.07
C ALA A 159 9.29 6.60 0.94
N LEU A 160 10.43 7.07 1.44
CA LEU A 160 10.60 8.26 2.28
C LEU A 160 11.51 9.32 1.62
N GLY A 161 11.97 9.06 0.40
CA GLY A 161 12.89 9.92 -0.31
C GLY A 161 12.39 11.34 -0.60
N ASN A 162 13.31 12.27 -0.83
CA ASN A 162 13.02 13.69 -1.06
C ASN A 162 12.23 14.32 0.10
N ASN A 163 12.85 14.31 1.27
CA ASN A 163 12.38 14.95 2.50
C ASN A 163 13.59 15.62 3.20
N ALA A 164 13.41 16.10 4.43
CA ALA A 164 14.47 16.62 5.29
C ALA A 164 14.68 15.73 6.54
N LEU A 165 14.42 14.42 6.44
CA LEU A 165 14.67 13.47 7.53
C LEU A 165 16.16 13.43 7.86
N SER A 166 16.50 13.22 9.13
CA SER A 166 17.87 13.41 9.62
C SER A 166 18.25 12.40 10.71
N GLY A 167 19.47 12.51 11.24
CA GLY A 167 19.98 11.58 12.25
C GLY A 167 20.39 10.22 11.67
N PRO A 168 20.76 9.25 12.53
CA PRO A 168 21.16 7.93 12.10
C PRO A 168 19.96 7.08 11.67
N LEU A 169 20.16 6.19 10.71
CA LEU A 169 19.19 5.15 10.37
C LEU A 169 19.08 4.15 11.54
N PRO A 170 17.87 3.86 12.05
CA PRO A 170 17.71 2.91 13.15
C PRO A 170 18.04 1.48 12.69
N SER A 171 18.66 0.70 13.56
CA SER A 171 19.02 -0.70 13.26
C SER A 171 17.78 -1.59 13.03
N GLU A 172 16.65 -1.17 13.58
CA GLU A 172 15.34 -1.80 13.52
C GLU A 172 14.75 -1.84 12.12
N LEU A 173 15.22 -0.98 11.20
CA LEU A 173 14.91 -1.10 9.78
C LEU A 173 15.25 -2.51 9.26
N GLY A 174 16.32 -3.13 9.74
CA GLY A 174 16.70 -4.50 9.38
C GLY A 174 15.73 -5.60 9.83
N ARG A 175 14.63 -5.26 10.52
CA ARG A 175 13.52 -6.19 10.82
C ARG A 175 12.51 -6.28 9.67
N LEU A 176 12.56 -5.38 8.69
CA LEU A 176 11.69 -5.35 7.52
C LEU A 176 12.18 -6.35 6.46
N THR A 177 12.20 -7.64 6.80
CA THR A 177 12.84 -8.69 5.99
C THR A 177 12.08 -9.03 4.70
N GLU A 178 10.82 -8.58 4.58
CA GLU A 178 9.99 -8.77 3.39
C GLU A 178 10.21 -7.70 2.32
N MET A 179 11.01 -6.67 2.61
CA MET A 179 11.15 -5.48 1.78
C MET A 179 11.72 -5.79 0.39
N LEU A 180 11.03 -5.29 -0.63
CA LEU A 180 11.35 -5.46 -2.06
C LEU A 180 11.95 -4.19 -2.65
N SER A 181 11.51 -3.02 -2.18
CA SER A 181 11.99 -1.70 -2.61
C SER A 181 12.09 -0.75 -1.42
N MET A 182 13.19 0.00 -1.36
CA MET A 182 13.42 1.04 -0.36
C MET A 182 13.92 2.31 -1.06
N ASP A 183 13.21 3.42 -0.95
CA ASP A 183 13.71 4.75 -1.32
C ASP A 183 13.79 5.62 -0.06
N ILE A 184 15.02 5.87 0.41
CA ILE A 184 15.33 6.82 1.49
C ILE A 184 16.25 7.95 1.01
N GLY A 185 16.44 8.07 -0.30
CA GLY A 185 17.37 9.03 -0.91
C GLY A 185 16.93 10.48 -0.69
N TRP A 186 17.83 11.43 -0.97
CA TRP A 186 17.49 12.87 -0.87
C TRP A 186 16.90 13.25 0.49
N ASN A 187 17.61 12.86 1.55
CA ASN A 187 17.37 13.22 2.93
C ASN A 187 18.69 13.64 3.58
N ASN A 188 18.67 14.04 4.85
CA ASN A 188 19.82 14.50 5.62
C ASN A 188 20.27 13.47 6.68
N PHE A 189 20.18 12.17 6.35
CA PHE A 189 20.65 11.09 7.22
C PHE A 189 22.16 11.17 7.46
N SER A 190 22.60 10.68 8.62
CA SER A 190 23.99 10.74 9.07
C SER A 190 24.43 9.41 9.68
N GLY A 191 25.73 9.26 9.92
CA GLY A 191 26.29 8.03 10.48
C GLY A 191 26.40 6.90 9.46
N PRO A 192 26.87 5.72 9.89
CA PRO A 192 27.05 4.56 9.02
C PRO A 192 25.71 3.88 8.69
N LEU A 193 25.70 3.13 7.59
CA LEU A 193 24.61 2.18 7.33
C LEU A 193 24.58 1.11 8.43
N PRO A 194 23.41 0.82 9.04
CA PRO A 194 23.30 -0.24 10.03
C PRO A 194 23.69 -1.60 9.46
N PRO A 195 24.49 -2.42 10.14
CA PRO A 195 24.82 -3.77 9.67
C PRO A 195 23.60 -4.67 9.43
N SER A 196 22.49 -4.37 10.13
CA SER A 196 21.21 -5.07 9.98
C SER A 196 20.57 -4.89 8.60
N PHE A 197 21.04 -3.96 7.76
CA PHE A 197 20.63 -3.87 6.36
C PHE A 197 21.04 -5.12 5.56
N GLY A 198 22.02 -5.90 6.04
CA GLY A 198 22.33 -7.23 5.50
C GLY A 198 21.17 -8.22 5.58
N ASN A 199 20.13 -7.95 6.37
CA ASN A 199 18.93 -8.77 6.47
C ASN A 199 17.95 -8.58 5.30
N PHE A 200 18.14 -7.56 4.45
CA PHE A 200 17.27 -7.27 3.30
C PHE A 200 17.55 -8.20 2.11
N THR A 201 17.37 -9.50 2.33
CA THR A 201 17.68 -10.55 1.34
C THR A 201 16.73 -10.54 0.13
N LYS A 202 15.60 -9.84 0.21
CA LYS A 202 14.59 -9.72 -0.86
C LYS A 202 14.63 -8.37 -1.58
N LEU A 203 15.49 -7.43 -1.16
CA LEU A 203 15.55 -6.09 -1.74
C LEU A 203 16.11 -6.15 -3.16
N THR A 204 15.37 -5.56 -4.10
CA THR A 204 15.74 -5.55 -5.52
C THR A 204 15.91 -4.14 -6.09
N GLN A 205 15.43 -3.12 -5.38
CA GLN A 205 15.46 -1.72 -5.78
C GLN A 205 15.80 -0.84 -4.59
N ILE A 206 16.73 0.10 -4.78
CA ILE A 206 17.18 1.10 -3.80
C ILE A 206 17.38 2.46 -4.43
#